data_AF-A0A7E5W202-F1
#
_entry.id   AF-A0A7E5W202-F1
#
_cell.length_a   1.000
_cell.length_b   1.000
_cell.length_c   1.000
_cell.angle_alpha   90.00
_cell.angle_beta   90.00
_cell.angle_gamma   90.00
#
_symmetry.space_group_name_H-M   'P 1'
#
loop_
_entity.id
_entity.type
_entity.pdbx_description
1 polymer ?
#
loop_
_entity_poly.entity_id
_entity_poly.type
_entity_poly.pdbx_seq_one_letter_code
_entity_poly.pdbx_strand_id
1 'polypeptide(L)'
;MMSDDDRDIDIESDAEKRAHHNALERKRRDHIKDSFTSLRESVPALQNEKVASRAQILKKAAEYIQFMRRKNNSHQQDIDDLKRQNTILESQIRALEKARQSGNYSDAHELGLGVKSEGDSHDTDSSDGEATTRRVKKLKINGVMSSN
;
A
#
# COMPACT_ATOMS: atom_id res chain seq x y z
N MET A 1 -72.19 -16.09 -33.59
CA MET A 1 -71.10 -15.24 -34.11
C MET A 1 -70.66 -14.34 -32.97
N MET A 2 -69.55 -14.66 -32.31
CA MET A 2 -68.87 -13.77 -31.37
C MET A 2 -67.37 -13.85 -31.69
N SER A 3 -66.77 -12.68 -31.70
CA SER A 3 -65.56 -12.25 -32.40
C SER A 3 -64.27 -12.89 -31.88
N ASP A 4 -63.40 -13.28 -32.82
CA ASP A 4 -62.05 -13.81 -32.58
C ASP A 4 -60.95 -12.72 -32.57
N ASP A 5 -61.31 -11.42 -32.56
CA ASP A 5 -60.41 -10.39 -33.12
C ASP A 5 -59.70 -9.41 -32.17
N ASP A 6 -59.82 -9.46 -30.84
CA ASP A 6 -59.15 -8.45 -29.98
C ASP A 6 -58.54 -9.04 -28.71
N ARG A 7 -57.66 -10.03 -28.88
CA ARG A 7 -56.73 -10.42 -27.84
C ARG A 7 -55.32 -10.41 -28.41
N ASP A 8 -54.87 -9.21 -28.74
CA ASP A 8 -53.49 -8.76 -28.55
C ASP A 8 -53.12 -8.94 -27.08
N ILE A 9 -53.14 -10.18 -26.60
CA ILE A 9 -52.47 -10.49 -25.37
C ILE A 9 -51.01 -10.54 -25.78
N ASP A 10 -50.34 -9.45 -25.43
CA ASP A 10 -48.90 -9.24 -25.33
C ASP A 10 -48.28 -10.25 -24.33
N ILE A 11 -48.63 -11.53 -24.45
CA ILE A 11 -47.92 -12.65 -23.86
C ILE A 11 -46.68 -12.80 -24.74
N GLU A 12 -45.69 -11.98 -24.42
CA GLU A 12 -44.32 -12.33 -24.68
C GLU A 12 -44.15 -13.79 -24.27
N SER A 13 -43.88 -14.64 -25.26
CA SER A 13 -43.83 -16.09 -25.13
C SER A 13 -42.86 -16.46 -24.01
N ASP A 14 -43.06 -17.60 -23.35
CA ASP A 14 -42.11 -18.05 -22.31
C ASP A 14 -40.66 -18.16 -22.83
N ALA A 15 -40.49 -18.31 -24.16
CA ALA A 15 -39.21 -18.23 -24.84
C ALA A 15 -38.62 -16.81 -24.83
N GLU A 16 -39.41 -15.79 -25.15
CA GLU A 16 -38.99 -14.38 -25.15
C GLU A 16 -38.70 -13.88 -23.74
N LYS A 17 -39.53 -14.21 -22.74
CA LYS A 17 -39.23 -13.90 -21.32
C LYS A 17 -37.91 -14.51 -20.86
N ARG A 18 -37.64 -15.76 -21.26
CA ARG A 18 -36.36 -16.44 -20.96
C ARG A 18 -35.19 -15.77 -21.69
N ALA A 19 -35.38 -15.36 -22.94
CA ALA A 19 -34.36 -14.65 -23.72
C ALA A 19 -34.04 -13.28 -23.10
N HIS A 20 -35.06 -12.50 -22.73
CA HIS A 20 -34.90 -11.21 -22.07
C HIS A 20 -34.17 -11.34 -20.72
N HIS A 21 -34.58 -12.30 -19.88
CA HIS A 21 -33.88 -12.58 -18.62
C HIS A 21 -32.40 -12.96 -18.84
N ASN A 22 -32.10 -13.80 -19.83
CA ASN A 22 -30.72 -14.17 -20.17
C ASN A 22 -29.89 -12.98 -20.66
N ALA A 23 -30.51 -12.05 -21.41
CA ALA A 23 -29.88 -10.83 -21.87
C ALA A 23 -29.53 -9.90 -20.69
N LEU A 24 -30.48 -9.70 -19.77
CA LEU A 24 -30.25 -8.89 -18.57
C LEU A 24 -29.13 -9.47 -17.69
N GLU A 25 -29.12 -10.78 -17.46
CA GLU A 25 -28.09 -11.41 -16.65
C GLU A 25 -26.71 -11.35 -17.32
N ARG A 26 -26.65 -11.44 -18.66
CA ARG A 26 -25.39 -11.21 -19.39
C ARG A 26 -24.86 -9.80 -19.16
N LYS A 27 -25.71 -8.78 -19.31
CA LYS A 27 -25.36 -7.38 -19.03
C LYS A 27 -24.86 -7.21 -17.59
N ARG A 28 -25.51 -7.83 -16.62
CA ARG A 28 -25.07 -7.82 -15.21
C ARG A 28 -23.69 -8.45 -15.02
N ARG A 29 -23.43 -9.59 -15.67
CA ARG A 29 -22.11 -10.25 -15.62
C ARG A 29 -21.00 -9.42 -16.26
N ASP A 30 -21.31 -8.71 -17.35
CA ASP A 30 -20.36 -7.83 -18.02
C ASP A 30 -19.97 -6.66 -17.09
N HIS A 31 -20.96 -6.02 -16.44
CA HIS A 31 -20.67 -4.96 -15.46
C HIS A 31 -19.80 -5.45 -14.28
N ILE A 32 -20.03 -6.68 -13.79
CA ILE A 32 -19.20 -7.29 -12.75
C ILE A 32 -17.78 -7.53 -13.27
N LYS A 33 -17.63 -8.01 -14.50
CA LYS A 33 -16.32 -8.23 -15.12
C LYS A 33 -15.54 -6.93 -15.23
N ASP A 34 -16.20 -5.83 -15.59
CA ASP A 34 -15.58 -4.50 -15.64
C ASP A 34 -15.15 -4.04 -14.24
N SER A 35 -16.02 -4.22 -13.25
CA SER A 35 -15.70 -3.90 -11.84
C SER A 35 -14.48 -4.68 -11.33
N PHE A 36 -14.34 -5.96 -11.69
CA PHE A 36 -13.15 -6.76 -11.35
C PHE A 36 -11.89 -6.26 -12.06
N THR A 37 -12.02 -5.72 -13.27
CA THR A 37 -10.91 -5.16 -14.04
C THR A 37 -10.41 -3.87 -13.38
N SER A 38 -11.31 -2.94 -13.07
CA SER A 38 -10.96 -1.72 -12.33
C SER A 38 -10.37 -1.99 -10.95
N LEU A 39 -10.89 -3.01 -10.23
CA LEU A 39 -10.34 -3.42 -8.95
C LEU A 39 -8.91 -3.95 -9.07
N ARG A 40 -8.63 -4.77 -10.09
CA ARG A 40 -7.29 -5.30 -10.35
C ARG A 40 -6.29 -4.18 -10.63
N GLU A 41 -6.66 -3.21 -11.45
CA GLU A 41 -5.80 -2.07 -11.82
C GLU A 41 -5.47 -1.19 -10.61
N SER A 42 -6.37 -1.11 -9.64
CA SER A 42 -6.19 -0.33 -8.40
C SER A 42 -5.28 -1.01 -7.36
N VAL A 43 -4.92 -2.29 -7.54
CA VAL A 43 -4.09 -3.06 -6.60
C VAL A 43 -2.69 -3.26 -7.19
N PRO A 44 -1.64 -2.58 -6.68
CA PRO A 44 -0.30 -2.60 -7.29
C PRO A 44 0.29 -4.00 -7.49
N ALA A 45 0.03 -4.92 -6.56
CA ALA A 45 0.52 -6.30 -6.62
C ALA A 45 -0.01 -7.11 -7.82
N LEU A 46 -1.14 -6.69 -8.41
CA LEU A 46 -1.81 -7.39 -9.52
C LEU A 46 -1.51 -6.79 -10.89
N GLN A 47 -0.89 -5.61 -10.95
CA GLN A 47 -0.60 -4.90 -12.21
C GLN A 47 0.40 -5.66 -13.09
N ASN A 48 1.36 -6.34 -12.48
CA ASN A 48 2.39 -7.12 -13.19
C ASN A 48 1.98 -8.57 -13.47
N GLU A 49 0.84 -9.02 -12.94
CA GLU A 49 0.39 -10.41 -13.07
C GLU A 49 -0.48 -10.54 -14.32
N LYS A 50 0.01 -11.21 -15.38
CA LYS A 50 -0.69 -11.30 -16.69
C LYS A 50 -2.12 -11.84 -16.58
N VAL A 51 -2.37 -12.78 -15.67
CA VAL A 51 -3.68 -13.40 -15.44
C VAL A 51 -3.90 -13.52 -13.93
N ALA A 52 -4.89 -12.81 -13.39
CA ALA A 52 -5.29 -12.91 -12.00
C ALA A 52 -6.73 -13.44 -11.91
N SER A 53 -6.95 -14.52 -11.14
CA SER A 53 -8.30 -15.06 -10.91
C SER A 53 -9.14 -14.12 -10.03
N ARG A 54 -10.47 -14.23 -10.10
CA ARG A 54 -11.38 -13.43 -9.24
C ARG A 54 -11.07 -13.61 -7.76
N ALA A 55 -10.77 -14.83 -7.31
CA ALA A 55 -10.42 -15.10 -5.92
C ALA A 55 -9.10 -14.41 -5.52
N GLN A 56 -8.07 -14.46 -6.39
CA GLN A 56 -6.81 -13.74 -6.16
C GLN A 56 -7.02 -12.23 -6.11
N ILE A 57 -7.84 -11.66 -7.01
CA ILE A 57 -8.13 -10.22 -7.01
C ILE A 57 -8.73 -9.79 -5.67
N LEU A 58 -9.74 -10.52 -5.18
CA LEU A 58 -10.36 -10.22 -3.88
C LEU A 58 -9.38 -10.37 -2.72
N LYS A 59 -8.59 -11.44 -2.71
CA LYS A 59 -7.58 -11.68 -1.66
C LYS A 59 -6.55 -10.56 -1.62
N LYS A 60 -5.98 -10.20 -2.77
CA LYS A 60 -4.95 -9.15 -2.88
C LYS A 60 -5.49 -7.76 -2.60
N ALA A 61 -6.73 -7.46 -2.98
CA ALA A 61 -7.41 -6.23 -2.59
C ALA A 61 -7.57 -6.14 -1.06
N ALA A 62 -8.02 -7.22 -0.41
CA ALA A 62 -8.18 -7.24 1.04
C ALA A 62 -6.83 -7.06 1.77
N GLU A 63 -5.79 -7.77 1.33
CA GLU A 63 -4.41 -7.61 1.83
C GLU A 63 -3.92 -6.16 1.64
N TYR A 64 -4.17 -5.56 0.48
CA TYR A 64 -3.74 -4.19 0.18
C TYR A 64 -4.46 -3.15 1.04
N ILE A 65 -5.76 -3.30 1.29
CA ILE A 65 -6.50 -2.41 2.21
C ILE A 65 -5.90 -2.47 3.61
N GLN A 66 -5.62 -3.67 4.13
CA GLN A 66 -5.01 -3.83 5.45
C GLN A 66 -3.59 -3.24 5.52
N PHE A 67 -2.81 -3.42 4.46
CA PHE A 67 -1.50 -2.80 4.33
C PHE A 67 -1.59 -1.27 4.34
N MET A 68 -2.46 -0.68 3.52
CA MET A 68 -2.61 0.77 3.42
C MET A 68 -3.13 1.38 4.72
N ARG A 69 -4.00 0.70 5.47
CA ARG A 69 -4.42 1.14 6.82
C ARG A 69 -3.23 1.25 7.77
N ARG A 70 -2.39 0.22 7.84
CA ARG A 70 -1.18 0.23 8.69
C ARG A 70 -0.20 1.31 8.26
N LYS A 71 0.04 1.43 6.95
CA LYS A 71 0.93 2.45 6.37
C LYS A 71 0.45 3.87 6.68
N ASN A 72 -0.84 4.15 6.51
CA ASN A 72 -1.41 5.45 6.83
C ASN A 72 -1.30 5.76 8.32
N ASN A 73 -1.52 4.78 9.20
CA ASN A 73 -1.36 4.98 10.64
C ASN A 73 0.10 5.30 11.02
N SER A 74 1.09 4.62 10.43
CA SER A 74 2.50 4.93 10.64
C SER A 74 2.82 6.35 10.18
N HIS A 75 2.38 6.75 8.98
CA HIS A 75 2.59 8.11 8.50
C HIS A 75 1.89 9.15 9.38
N GLN A 76 0.73 8.83 9.95
CA GLN A 76 0.07 9.73 10.88
C GLN A 76 0.89 9.92 12.18
N GLN A 77 1.49 8.84 12.70
CA GLN A 77 2.40 8.92 13.84
C GLN A 77 3.64 9.77 13.51
N ASP A 78 4.26 9.55 12.35
CA ASP A 78 5.40 10.35 11.89
C ASP A 78 5.04 11.85 11.81
N ILE A 79 3.85 12.17 11.27
CA ILE A 79 3.33 13.54 11.19
C ILE A 79 3.17 14.15 12.59
N ASP A 80 2.61 13.41 13.53
CA ASP A 80 2.34 13.91 14.88
C ASP A 80 3.63 14.11 15.68
N ASP A 81 4.60 13.23 15.52
CA ASP A 81 5.92 13.35 16.14
C ASP A 81 6.71 14.54 15.56
N LEU A 82 6.70 14.72 14.24
CA LEU A 82 7.32 15.88 13.59
C LEU A 82 6.65 17.20 14.02
N LYS A 83 5.32 17.22 14.16
CA LYS A 83 4.61 18.39 14.70
C LYS A 83 5.05 18.70 16.13
N ARG A 84 5.15 17.69 17.00
CA ARG A 84 5.63 17.86 18.38
C ARG A 84 7.06 18.43 18.40
N GLN A 85 7.96 17.87 17.59
CA GLN A 85 9.33 18.36 17.47
C GLN A 85 9.38 19.81 16.98
N ASN A 86 8.60 20.16 15.95
CA ASN A 86 8.51 21.54 15.45
C ASN A 86 8.03 22.51 16.53
N THR A 87 6.99 22.16 17.31
CA THR A 87 6.52 23.00 18.41
C THR A 87 7.60 23.24 19.47
N ILE A 88 8.37 22.20 19.81
CA ILE A 88 9.48 22.32 20.77
C ILE A 88 10.55 23.26 20.21
N LEU A 89 10.97 23.06 18.97
CA LEU A 89 11.99 23.90 18.32
C LEU A 89 11.54 25.36 18.19
N GLU A 90 10.29 25.60 17.80
CA GLU A 90 9.70 26.95 17.73
C GLU A 90 9.70 27.63 19.10
N SER A 91 9.40 26.89 20.18
CA SER A 91 9.46 27.43 21.54
C SER A 91 10.88 27.78 21.97
N GLN A 92 11.86 26.95 21.61
CA GLN A 92 13.28 27.18 21.89
C GLN A 92 13.81 28.39 21.13
N ILE A 93 13.48 28.52 19.84
CA ILE A 93 13.84 29.67 19.02
C ILE A 93 13.28 30.95 19.63
N ARG A 94 11.99 30.97 19.99
CA ARG A 94 11.35 32.13 20.61
C ARG A 94 12.00 32.53 21.94
N ALA A 95 12.38 31.55 22.77
CA ALA A 95 13.06 31.80 24.03
C ALA A 95 14.46 32.41 23.80
N LEU A 96 15.23 31.86 22.86
CA LEU A 96 16.55 32.37 22.50
C LEU A 96 16.49 33.77 21.87
N GLU A 97 15.51 34.04 21.02
CA GLU A 97 15.29 35.37 20.44
C GLU A 97 14.98 36.41 21.52
N LYS A 98 14.16 36.06 22.51
CA LYS A 98 13.86 36.91 23.67
C LYS A 98 15.11 37.17 24.52
N ALA A 99 15.88 36.14 24.83
CA ALA A 99 17.13 36.26 25.60
C ALA A 99 18.18 37.12 24.88
N ARG A 100 18.27 36.97 23.55
CA ARG A 100 19.16 37.79 22.71
C ARG A 100 18.76 39.26 22.70
N GLN A 101 17.47 39.57 22.71
CA GLN A 101 16.95 40.94 22.77
C GLN A 101 17.12 41.56 24.17
N SER A 102 16.97 40.78 25.24
CA SER A 102 17.12 41.28 26.62
C SER A 102 18.57 41.39 27.10
N GLY A 103 19.54 40.84 26.35
CA GLY A 103 20.95 40.83 26.74
C GLY A 103 21.29 39.92 27.93
N ASN A 104 20.34 39.11 28.38
CA ASN A 104 20.42 38.30 29.60
C ASN A 104 20.63 36.82 29.21
N TYR A 105 21.89 36.39 29.08
CA TYR A 105 22.27 35.02 28.65
C TYR A 105 22.19 33.96 29.76
N SER A 106 21.95 34.36 31.01
CA SER A 106 22.02 33.49 32.20
C SER A 106 20.77 32.64 32.46
N ASP A 107 19.64 32.89 31.78
CA ASP A 107 18.38 32.15 31.98
C ASP A 107 18.24 30.86 31.15
N ALA A 108 19.23 30.52 30.33
CA ALA A 108 19.15 29.36 29.45
C ALA A 108 19.17 28.00 30.19
N HIS A 109 19.64 27.96 31.45
CA HIS A 109 19.77 26.71 32.22
C HIS A 109 18.46 26.30 32.94
N GLU A 110 17.51 27.21 33.14
CA GLU A 110 16.28 26.96 33.92
C GLU A 110 15.13 26.36 33.08
N LEU A 111 15.22 26.42 31.74
CA LEU A 111 14.19 25.91 30.81
C LEU A 111 14.28 24.40 30.51
N GLY A 112 14.93 23.60 31.37
CA GLY A 112 14.90 22.14 31.27
C GLY A 112 15.67 21.56 30.08
N LEU A 113 16.80 22.17 29.70
CA LEU A 113 17.77 21.61 28.75
C LEU A 113 18.59 20.45 29.37
N GLY A 114 17.92 19.57 30.11
CA GLY A 114 18.49 18.30 30.56
C GLY A 114 18.54 17.33 29.39
N VAL A 115 19.67 17.25 28.72
CA VAL A 115 20.04 16.07 27.92
C VAL A 115 20.01 14.89 28.89
N LYS A 116 18.92 14.12 28.88
CA LYS A 116 18.92 12.79 29.48
C LYS A 116 19.80 11.91 28.61
N SER A 117 21.08 11.86 28.95
CA SER A 117 21.98 10.79 28.56
C SER A 117 21.53 9.51 29.28
N GLU A 118 20.44 8.91 28.83
CA GLU A 118 20.16 7.51 29.15
C GLU A 118 20.68 6.67 27.99
N GLY A 119 21.81 6.01 28.25
CA GLY A 119 22.28 4.93 27.40
C GLY A 119 21.28 3.79 27.51
N ASP A 120 20.41 3.67 26.52
CA ASP A 120 19.65 2.45 26.28
C ASP A 120 20.38 1.68 25.17
N SER A 121 21.06 0.61 25.60
CA SER A 121 21.77 -0.31 24.72
C SER A 121 20.76 -1.13 23.92
N HIS A 122 20.48 -0.70 22.68
CA HIS A 122 19.75 -1.51 21.73
C HIS A 122 20.70 -2.57 21.14
N ASP A 123 20.68 -3.77 21.73
CA ASP A 123 21.22 -4.97 21.11
C ASP A 123 20.54 -5.19 19.75
N THR A 124 21.33 -5.12 18.68
CA THR A 124 20.88 -5.48 17.34
C THR A 124 21.01 -6.99 17.18
N ASP A 125 19.91 -7.72 17.40
CA ASP A 125 19.82 -9.10 16.92
C ASP A 125 19.56 -9.09 15.41
N SER A 126 20.59 -9.45 14.64
CA SER A 126 20.52 -9.67 13.20
C SER A 126 20.58 -11.17 12.91
N SER A 127 19.41 -11.77 12.66
CA SER A 127 19.21 -12.98 11.85
C SER A 127 17.81 -12.84 11.19
N ASP A 128 17.52 -13.22 9.96
CA ASP A 128 18.18 -14.06 8.97
C ASP A 128 17.89 -13.49 7.57
N GLY A 129 18.94 -13.26 6.79
CA GLY A 129 18.84 -12.94 5.36
C GLY A 129 18.91 -14.22 4.54
N GLU A 130 17.78 -14.57 3.92
CA GLU A 130 17.65 -15.75 3.05
C GLU A 130 18.65 -15.70 1.87
N ALA A 131 19.34 -16.83 1.70
CA ALA A 131 20.52 -17.00 0.86
C ALA A 131 20.26 -16.76 -0.63
N THR A 132 20.85 -15.70 -1.20
CA THR A 132 21.06 -15.61 -2.66
C THR A 132 22.40 -16.25 -3.02
N THR A 133 22.35 -17.50 -3.47
CA THR A 133 23.54 -18.25 -3.89
C THR A 133 24.10 -17.66 -5.20
N ARG A 134 25.05 -16.73 -5.12
CA ARG A 134 25.87 -16.32 -6.27
C ARG A 134 26.99 -17.33 -6.50
N ARG A 135 26.81 -18.23 -7.47
CA ARG A 135 27.91 -19.05 -8.01
C ARG A 135 28.87 -18.17 -8.81
N VAL A 136 30.07 -17.92 -8.28
CA VAL A 136 31.19 -17.38 -9.05
C VAL A 136 31.89 -18.52 -9.81
N LYS A 137 32.01 -18.40 -11.14
CA LYS A 137 32.74 -19.34 -11.99
C LYS A 137 34.24 -19.09 -11.85
N LYS A 138 34.99 -20.11 -11.44
CA LYS A 138 36.47 -20.10 -11.33
C LYS A 138 37.09 -20.02 -12.74
N LEU A 139 37.89 -18.98 -12.98
CA LEU A 139 38.74 -18.86 -14.16
C LEU A 139 39.88 -19.89 -14.07
N LYS A 140 40.07 -20.65 -15.15
CA LYS A 140 41.13 -21.66 -15.30
C LYS A 140 42.41 -20.95 -15.73
N ILE A 141 43.43 -20.97 -14.88
CA ILE A 141 44.77 -20.49 -15.20
C ILE A 141 45.49 -21.68 -15.85
N ASN A 142 45.75 -21.61 -17.15
CA ASN A 142 46.57 -22.60 -17.84
C ASN A 142 48.04 -22.23 -17.63
N GLY A 143 48.72 -22.95 -16.75
CA GLY A 143 50.17 -22.94 -16.62
C GLY A 143 50.69 -24.38 -16.63
N VAL A 144 51.26 -24.80 -17.76
CA VAL A 144 52.08 -26.01 -17.89
C VAL A 144 53.21 -25.60 -18.84
N MET A 145 54.30 -25.09 -18.26
CA MET A 145 55.58 -25.79 -18.08
C MET A 145 56.28 -26.09 -19.40
N SER A 146 57.32 -25.28 -19.64
CA SER A 146 58.43 -25.53 -20.54
C SER A 146 59.15 -26.83 -20.13
N SER A 147 59.56 -27.65 -21.10
CA SER A 147 60.65 -28.62 -20.96
C SER A 147 61.22 -28.96 -22.33
N ASN A 148 62.52 -28.69 -22.47
CA ASN A 148 63.52 -29.13 -23.46
C ASN A 148 63.12 -29.29 -24.93
#